data_AF-N9NGM5-F1
#
_entry.id   AF-N9NGM5-F1
#
_cell.length_a   1.000
_cell.length_b   1.000
_cell.length_c   1.000
_cell.angle_alpha   90.00
_cell.angle_beta   90.00
_cell.angle_gamma   90.00
#
_symmetry.space_group_name_H-M   'P 1'
#
loop_
_entity.id
_entity.type
_entity.pdbx_description
1 polymer ?
#
loop_
_entity_poly.entity_id
_entity_poly.type
_entity_poly.pdbx_seq_one_letter_code
_entity_poly.pdbx_strand_id
1 'polypeptide(L)'
;MDLKLKKIHKVIDSIIAQINYLLDKCSESNDQKINEINTLKNYSLSFLPAFKNEIGVKQKILNDEVIFKIIYEGLNSIDVNIQEIRLHDCEINEKIRDFVIQVKNTYNVRRDLRLIYTLDENFNNKFNELKNNFLLDSKKEIVLELGQLKENFDKTLQQSKQKYESELKELRLKLKTITENNDTTLKNLFDFYEDQLKAVKNSEYEDKRSRDKIFSDFIGKYREEKDFVIDETLKEKEKIISEIKVEKDGIVQSFEEYFHKIQTDWKRIQQIKTENVYLNAYHKNTARSKYSENKFIAVTALSLFLSVLTIIAFIFKAIDFSQFISIKIMIVVFFGILIAYYLKISTHYRRLADQAEQTHLELLAFPQYAAELGEEKSREIKEQLALKYFGKEIDVSGY
;
A
#
# COMPACT_ATOMS: atom_id res chain seq x y z
N MET A 1 -0.94 -29.33 4.42
CA MET A 1 -1.78 -29.25 5.63
C MET A 1 -1.96 -30.64 6.27
N ASP A 2 -2.43 -31.64 5.50
CA ASP A 2 -2.59 -33.04 5.97
C ASP A 2 -1.36 -33.70 6.61
N LEU A 3 -0.15 -33.35 6.16
CA LEU A 3 1.06 -34.01 6.63
C LEU A 3 1.34 -33.76 8.13
N LYS A 4 1.07 -32.55 8.62
CA LYS A 4 1.28 -32.18 10.04
C LYS A 4 0.30 -32.90 10.96
N LEU A 5 -0.98 -32.91 10.59
CA LEU A 5 -2.02 -33.63 11.31
C LEU A 5 -1.73 -35.13 11.36
N LYS A 6 -1.34 -35.73 10.22
CA LYS A 6 -0.92 -37.15 10.14
C LYS A 6 0.25 -37.47 11.07
N LYS A 7 1.24 -36.58 11.18
CA LYS A 7 2.37 -36.75 12.12
C LYS A 7 1.91 -36.78 13.57
N ILE A 8 1.07 -35.83 13.98
CA ILE A 8 0.52 -35.78 15.35
C ILE A 8 -0.33 -37.02 15.64
N HIS A 9 -1.20 -37.41 14.71
CA HIS A 9 -2.02 -38.61 14.85
C HIS A 9 -1.18 -39.87 15.01
N LYS A 10 -0.10 -40.01 14.24
CA LYS A 10 0.84 -41.14 14.36
C LYS A 10 1.47 -41.24 15.75
N VAL A 11 1.88 -40.10 16.34
CA VAL A 11 2.44 -40.07 17.69
C VAL A 11 1.39 -40.44 18.74
N ILE A 12 0.17 -39.92 18.62
CA ILE A 12 -0.94 -40.28 19.52
C ILE A 12 -1.22 -41.79 19.45
N ASP A 13 -1.27 -42.36 18.25
CA ASP A 13 -1.53 -43.79 18.06
C ASP A 13 -0.41 -44.66 18.65
N SER A 14 0.85 -44.21 18.55
CA SER A 14 2.01 -44.83 19.20
C SER A 14 1.87 -44.85 20.72
N ILE A 15 1.50 -43.72 21.34
CA ILE A 15 1.28 -43.60 22.78
C ILE A 15 0.15 -44.54 23.23
N ILE A 16 -0.99 -44.57 22.52
CA ILE A 16 -2.12 -45.45 22.82
C ILE A 16 -1.67 -46.92 22.82
N ALA A 17 -0.93 -47.35 21.78
CA ALA A 17 -0.46 -48.71 21.65
C ALA A 17 0.47 -49.12 22.83
N GLN A 18 1.37 -48.22 23.24
CA GLN A 18 2.28 -48.46 24.36
C GLN A 18 1.55 -48.54 25.70
N ILE A 19 0.54 -47.68 25.93
CA ILE A 19 -0.30 -47.76 27.14
C ILE A 19 -1.03 -49.10 27.20
N ASN A 20 -1.66 -49.51 26.10
CA ASN A 20 -2.42 -50.75 26.08
C ASN A 20 -1.54 -51.96 26.32
N TYR A 21 -0.34 -51.98 25.73
CA TYR A 21 0.66 -53.02 26.01
C TYR A 21 1.04 -53.08 27.50
N LEU A 22 1.22 -51.93 28.15
CA LEU A 22 1.49 -51.87 29.60
C LEU A 22 0.31 -52.36 30.43
N LEU A 23 -0.91 -51.97 30.07
CA LEU A 23 -2.13 -52.38 30.76
C LEU A 23 -2.34 -53.90 30.70
N ASP A 24 -2.07 -54.52 29.54
CA ASP A 24 -2.16 -55.97 29.35
C ASP A 24 -1.14 -56.74 30.20
N LYS A 25 0.02 -56.14 30.49
CA LYS A 25 1.02 -56.72 31.40
C LYS A 25 0.72 -56.52 32.88
N CYS A 26 -0.12 -55.54 33.22
CA CYS A 26 -0.44 -55.19 34.60
C CYS A 26 -1.67 -55.93 35.16
N SER A 27 -2.42 -56.68 34.34
CA SER A 27 -3.66 -57.36 34.75
C SER A 27 -3.49 -58.47 35.81
N GLU A 28 -2.26 -58.76 36.24
CA GLU A 28 -1.94 -59.81 37.22
C GLU A 28 -1.52 -59.28 38.61
N SER A 29 -1.55 -57.97 38.88
CA SER A 29 -0.92 -57.38 40.09
C SER A 29 -1.89 -56.72 41.10
N ASN A 30 -1.59 -56.92 42.40
CA ASN A 30 -2.14 -56.39 43.66
C ASN A 30 -3.09 -55.15 43.66
N ASP A 31 -4.12 -55.19 44.52
CA ASP A 31 -5.21 -54.22 44.69
C ASP A 31 -4.81 -52.76 44.97
N GLN A 32 -3.61 -52.50 45.50
CA GLN A 32 -3.15 -51.14 45.82
C GLN A 32 -2.94 -50.20 44.61
N LYS A 33 -3.03 -50.72 43.37
CA LYS A 33 -2.65 -50.00 42.14
C LYS A 33 -3.80 -49.76 41.15
N ILE A 34 -5.02 -50.12 41.56
CA ILE A 34 -6.23 -50.00 40.72
C ILE A 34 -6.44 -48.56 40.23
N ASN A 35 -6.12 -47.55 41.04
CA ASN A 35 -6.33 -46.15 40.67
C ASN A 35 -5.39 -45.66 39.55
N GLU A 36 -4.12 -46.05 39.57
CA GLU A 36 -3.15 -45.67 38.54
C GLU A 36 -3.46 -46.37 37.21
N ILE A 37 -3.76 -47.68 37.28
CA ILE A 37 -4.20 -48.49 36.12
C ILE A 37 -5.48 -47.90 35.51
N ASN A 38 -6.48 -47.56 36.33
CA ASN A 38 -7.71 -46.92 35.86
C ASN A 38 -7.45 -45.54 35.23
N THR A 39 -6.48 -44.78 35.75
CA THR A 39 -6.07 -43.49 35.16
C THR A 39 -5.49 -43.70 33.77
N LEU A 40 -4.56 -44.66 33.60
CA LEU A 40 -3.97 -44.99 32.30
C LEU A 40 -5.01 -45.51 31.30
N LYS A 41 -5.91 -46.37 31.78
CA LYS A 41 -7.02 -46.90 30.98
C LYS A 41 -7.95 -45.80 30.49
N ASN A 42 -8.36 -44.90 31.37
CA ASN A 42 -9.18 -43.74 31.00
C ASN A 42 -8.44 -42.81 30.03
N TYR A 43 -7.14 -42.63 30.23
CA TYR A 43 -6.33 -41.80 29.37
C TYR A 43 -6.21 -42.36 27.94
N SER A 44 -5.94 -43.67 27.80
CA SER A 44 -5.87 -44.37 26.51
C SER A 44 -7.22 -44.47 25.81
N LEU A 45 -8.28 -44.87 26.53
CA LEU A 45 -9.57 -45.16 25.92
C LEU A 45 -10.44 -43.92 25.66
N SER A 46 -10.27 -42.86 26.45
CA SER A 46 -11.14 -41.68 26.38
C SER A 46 -10.36 -40.42 26.02
N PHE A 47 -9.30 -40.09 26.76
CA PHE A 47 -8.63 -38.80 26.57
C PHE A 47 -7.91 -38.68 25.23
N LEU A 48 -7.02 -39.61 24.89
CA LEU A 48 -6.20 -39.53 23.67
C LEU A 48 -7.04 -39.56 22.38
N PRO A 49 -8.08 -40.41 22.24
CA PRO A 49 -9.00 -40.36 21.11
C PRO A 49 -9.77 -39.03 21.02
N ALA A 50 -10.27 -38.52 22.15
CA ALA A 50 -10.96 -37.24 22.19
C ALA A 50 -10.02 -36.08 21.81
N PHE A 51 -8.76 -36.13 22.25
CA PHE A 51 -7.75 -35.14 21.89
C PHE A 51 -7.37 -35.22 20.41
N LYS A 52 -7.20 -36.43 19.86
CA LYS A 52 -6.96 -36.68 18.44
C LYS A 52 -8.07 -36.08 17.56
N ASN A 53 -9.33 -36.27 17.95
CA ASN A 53 -10.49 -35.70 17.26
C ASN A 53 -10.53 -34.17 17.39
N GLU A 54 -10.28 -33.63 18.60
CA GLU A 54 -10.25 -32.18 18.84
C GLU A 54 -9.20 -31.48 17.96
N ILE A 55 -8.00 -32.07 17.83
CA ILE A 55 -6.95 -31.56 16.94
C ILE A 55 -7.39 -31.66 15.46
N GLY A 56 -8.09 -32.73 15.08
CA GLY A 56 -8.64 -32.88 13.72
C GLY A 56 -9.62 -31.78 13.35
N VAL A 57 -10.59 -31.48 14.23
CA VAL A 57 -11.54 -30.37 14.04
C VAL A 57 -10.81 -29.03 13.96
N LYS A 58 -9.77 -28.85 14.78
CA LYS A 58 -8.98 -27.62 14.90
C LYS A 58 -7.74 -27.59 14.00
N GLN A 59 -7.72 -28.35 12.91
CA GLN A 59 -6.54 -28.48 12.05
C GLN A 59 -6.01 -27.15 11.48
N LYS A 60 -6.86 -26.12 11.33
CA LYS A 60 -6.45 -24.79 10.83
C LYS A 60 -5.37 -24.15 11.68
N ILE A 61 -5.41 -24.36 13.00
CA ILE A 61 -4.41 -23.81 13.94
C ILE A 61 -3.02 -24.42 13.68
N LEU A 62 -2.97 -25.69 13.27
CA LEU A 62 -1.70 -26.38 13.00
C LEU A 62 -0.95 -25.85 11.76
N ASN A 63 -1.56 -24.94 11.00
CA ASN A 63 -0.85 -24.23 9.94
C ASN A 63 0.24 -23.34 10.52
N ASP A 64 0.04 -22.81 11.72
CA ASP A 64 1.07 -22.11 12.45
C ASP A 64 2.19 -23.09 12.84
N GLU A 65 3.41 -22.77 12.41
CA GLU A 65 4.59 -23.63 12.63
C GLU A 65 4.98 -23.73 14.10
N VAL A 66 4.79 -22.65 14.86
CA VAL A 66 5.12 -22.60 16.29
C VAL A 66 4.14 -23.46 17.08
N ILE A 67 2.84 -23.33 16.80
CA ILE A 67 1.81 -24.11 17.47
C ILE A 67 1.96 -25.60 17.14
N PHE A 68 2.19 -25.93 15.86
CA PHE A 68 2.48 -27.30 15.45
C PHE A 68 3.68 -27.87 16.21
N LYS A 69 4.78 -27.12 16.28
CA LYS A 69 6.02 -27.56 16.95
C LYS A 69 5.81 -27.81 18.44
N ILE A 70 5.13 -26.91 19.15
CA ILE A 70 4.82 -27.08 20.58
C ILE A 70 4.02 -28.37 20.84
N ILE A 71 2.96 -28.59 20.06
CA ILE A 71 2.10 -29.77 20.22
C ILE A 71 2.87 -31.04 19.87
N TYR A 72 3.58 -31.02 18.73
CA TYR A 72 4.31 -32.17 18.23
C TYR A 72 5.47 -32.55 19.15
N GLU A 73 6.29 -31.60 19.58
CA GLU A 73 7.41 -31.85 20.49
C GLU A 73 6.93 -32.28 21.87
N GLY A 74 5.84 -31.70 22.38
CA GLY A 74 5.22 -32.14 23.63
C GLY A 74 4.79 -33.60 23.56
N LEU A 75 4.01 -33.96 22.53
CA LEU A 75 3.56 -35.34 22.32
C LEU A 75 4.71 -36.31 22.04
N ASN A 76 5.69 -35.90 21.24
CA ASN A 76 6.83 -36.74 20.89
C ASN A 76 7.75 -36.97 22.09
N SER A 77 7.92 -35.97 22.96
CA SER A 77 8.63 -36.13 24.24
C SER A 77 7.92 -37.15 25.14
N ILE A 78 6.59 -37.10 25.21
CA ILE A 78 5.79 -38.10 25.93
C ILE A 78 5.98 -39.50 25.33
N ASP A 79 5.90 -39.64 24.01
CA ASP A 79 6.10 -40.93 23.31
C ASP A 79 7.50 -41.50 23.56
N VAL A 80 8.55 -40.69 23.46
CA VAL A 80 9.94 -41.11 23.74
C VAL A 80 10.10 -41.53 25.21
N ASN A 81 9.61 -40.72 26.15
CA ASN A 81 9.68 -41.05 27.57
C ASN A 81 8.96 -42.36 27.89
N ILE A 82 7.84 -42.64 27.23
CA ILE A 82 7.14 -43.92 27.40
C ILE A 82 7.95 -45.09 26.83
N GLN A 83 8.57 -44.93 25.66
CA GLN A 83 9.42 -45.97 25.05
C GLN A 83 10.65 -46.29 25.91
N GLU A 84 11.22 -45.28 26.58
CA GLU A 84 12.37 -45.43 27.47
C GLU A 84 12.07 -46.21 28.75
N ILE A 85 10.79 -46.32 29.13
CA ILE A 85 10.33 -47.18 30.22
C ILE A 85 10.48 -48.65 29.78
N ARG A 86 11.71 -49.16 29.80
CA ARG A 86 12.03 -50.56 29.50
C ARG A 86 11.36 -51.44 30.56
N LEU A 87 10.47 -52.33 30.14
CA LEU A 87 9.90 -53.38 30.98
C LEU A 87 10.94 -54.48 31.23
N HIS A 88 11.90 -54.22 32.11
CA HIS A 88 12.67 -55.26 32.78
C HIS A 88 12.05 -55.54 34.16
N ASP A 89 11.98 -56.82 34.51
CA ASP A 89 10.97 -57.50 35.34
C ASP A 89 10.83 -57.13 36.83
N CYS A 90 11.35 -56.02 37.36
CA CYS A 90 11.21 -55.76 38.82
C CYS A 90 10.83 -54.35 39.32
N GLU A 91 10.63 -53.36 38.46
CA GLU A 91 10.23 -51.99 38.90
C GLU A 91 9.03 -51.44 38.13
N ILE A 92 8.02 -52.27 37.88
CA ILE A 92 6.79 -51.88 37.19
C ILE A 92 6.07 -50.72 37.92
N ASN A 93 6.26 -50.59 39.23
CA ASN A 93 5.50 -49.64 40.06
C ASN A 93 5.97 -48.19 39.93
N GLU A 94 7.27 -47.92 40.00
CA GLU A 94 7.81 -46.56 39.81
C GLU A 94 7.54 -46.08 38.39
N LYS A 95 7.64 -47.00 37.43
CA LYS A 95 7.35 -46.78 36.01
C LYS A 95 5.89 -46.41 35.74
N ILE A 96 4.92 -47.05 36.39
CA ILE A 96 3.50 -46.67 36.30
C ILE A 96 3.27 -45.26 36.85
N ARG A 97 3.89 -44.91 37.97
CA ARG A 97 3.77 -43.58 38.57
C ARG A 97 4.35 -42.50 37.65
N ASP A 98 5.55 -42.72 37.12
CA ASP A 98 6.18 -41.81 36.17
C ASP A 98 5.31 -41.63 34.92
N PHE A 99 4.71 -42.72 34.45
CA PHE A 99 3.75 -42.67 33.36
C PHE A 99 2.56 -41.77 33.68
N VAL A 100 1.94 -41.91 34.85
CA VAL A 100 0.82 -41.06 35.27
C VAL A 100 1.22 -39.58 35.34
N ILE A 101 2.47 -39.26 35.70
CA ILE A 101 3.00 -37.89 35.67
C ILE A 101 3.08 -37.37 34.23
N GLN A 102 3.61 -38.17 33.28
CA GLN A 102 3.67 -37.78 31.87
C GLN A 102 2.28 -37.60 31.24
N VAL A 103 1.33 -38.46 31.63
CA VAL A 103 -0.08 -38.33 31.26
C VAL A 103 -0.64 -36.98 31.70
N LYS A 104 -0.40 -36.56 32.95
CA LYS A 104 -0.81 -35.24 33.46
C LYS A 104 -0.20 -34.08 32.66
N ASN A 105 1.04 -34.20 32.20
CA ASN A 105 1.66 -33.19 31.32
C ASN A 105 0.90 -33.05 29.98
N THR A 106 0.35 -34.14 29.45
CA THR A 106 -0.44 -34.08 28.21
C THR A 106 -1.79 -33.38 28.39
N TYR A 107 -2.40 -33.46 29.57
CA TYR A 107 -3.56 -32.64 29.90
C TYR A 107 -3.25 -31.14 29.84
N ASN A 108 -2.04 -30.73 30.25
CA ASN A 108 -1.59 -29.34 30.12
C ASN A 108 -1.46 -28.93 28.65
N VAL A 109 -0.87 -29.77 27.80
CA VAL A 109 -0.78 -29.52 26.35
C VAL A 109 -2.16 -29.31 25.73
N ARG A 110 -3.15 -30.14 26.09
CA ARG A 110 -4.53 -29.97 25.62
C ARG A 110 -5.18 -28.68 26.14
N ARG A 111 -4.94 -28.31 27.40
CA ARG A 111 -5.44 -27.06 27.98
C ARG A 111 -4.85 -25.86 27.25
N ASP A 112 -3.55 -25.86 27.02
CA ASP A 112 -2.84 -24.77 26.36
C ASP A 112 -3.30 -24.64 24.90
N LEU A 113 -3.54 -25.75 24.19
CA LEU A 113 -4.18 -25.75 22.87
C LEU A 113 -5.54 -25.04 22.88
N ARG A 114 -6.38 -25.29 23.89
CA ARG A 114 -7.68 -24.63 24.01
C ARG A 114 -7.54 -23.14 24.25
N LEU A 115 -6.62 -22.73 25.13
CA LEU A 115 -6.35 -21.32 25.38
C LEU A 115 -5.86 -20.61 24.12
N ILE A 116 -4.92 -21.22 23.39
CA ILE A 116 -4.42 -20.70 22.12
C ILE A 116 -5.56 -20.54 21.11
N TYR A 117 -6.45 -21.53 20.99
CA TYR A 117 -7.59 -21.44 20.09
C TYR A 117 -8.55 -20.31 20.46
N THR A 118 -8.92 -20.21 21.74
CA THR A 118 -9.82 -19.13 22.20
C THR A 118 -9.19 -17.75 22.00
N LEU A 119 -7.88 -17.63 22.20
CA LEU A 119 -7.14 -16.38 21.94
C LEU A 119 -7.11 -16.04 20.45
N ASP A 120 -6.83 -17.01 19.58
CA ASP A 120 -6.84 -16.82 18.13
C ASP A 120 -8.23 -16.39 17.62
N GLU A 121 -9.29 -17.05 18.10
CA GLU A 121 -10.67 -16.70 17.75
C GLU A 121 -11.03 -15.27 18.21
N ASN A 122 -10.72 -14.91 19.45
CA ASN A 122 -10.95 -13.56 19.97
C ASN A 122 -10.13 -12.50 19.24
N PHE A 123 -8.87 -12.79 18.93
CA PHE A 123 -8.00 -11.89 18.18
C PHE A 123 -8.54 -11.66 16.77
N ASN A 124 -8.92 -12.73 16.06
CA ASN A 124 -9.51 -12.63 14.72
C ASN A 124 -10.82 -11.85 14.73
N ASN A 125 -11.68 -12.06 15.74
CA ASN A 125 -12.91 -11.28 15.90
C ASN A 125 -12.63 -9.79 16.12
N LYS A 126 -11.70 -9.45 17.02
CA LYS A 126 -11.34 -8.05 17.29
C LYS A 126 -10.65 -7.39 16.10
N PHE A 127 -9.81 -8.15 15.39
CA PHE A 127 -9.17 -7.68 14.16
C PHE A 127 -10.19 -7.39 13.06
N ASN A 128 -11.18 -8.26 12.87
CA ASN A 128 -12.27 -8.04 11.92
C ASN A 128 -13.14 -6.84 12.30
N GLU A 129 -13.43 -6.66 13.59
CA GLU A 129 -14.13 -5.47 14.10
C GLU A 129 -13.34 -4.19 13.79
N LEU A 130 -12.05 -4.15 14.11
CA LEU A 130 -11.16 -3.00 13.81
C LEU A 130 -11.07 -2.73 12.31
N LYS A 131 -10.92 -3.77 11.50
CA LYS A 131 -10.87 -3.65 10.03
C LYS A 131 -12.17 -3.06 9.49
N ASN A 132 -13.32 -3.53 9.97
CA ASN A 132 -14.62 -3.03 9.54
C ASN A 132 -14.84 -1.57 9.97
N ASN A 133 -14.47 -1.22 11.21
CA ASN A 133 -14.55 0.16 11.70
C ASN A 133 -13.65 1.10 10.89
N PHE A 134 -12.39 0.70 10.65
CA PHE A 134 -11.46 1.47 9.82
C PHE A 134 -11.99 1.69 8.40
N LEU A 135 -12.50 0.63 7.75
CA LEU A 135 -13.09 0.76 6.41
C LEU A 135 -14.32 1.67 6.39
N LEU A 136 -15.13 1.65 7.46
CA LEU A 136 -16.33 2.45 7.57
C LEU A 136 -16.00 3.93 7.82
N ASP A 137 -14.99 4.21 8.64
CA ASP A 137 -14.50 5.56 8.91
C ASP A 137 -13.80 6.14 7.68
N SER A 138 -12.89 5.40 7.04
CA SER A 138 -12.27 5.84 5.78
C SER A 138 -13.29 6.05 4.67
N LYS A 139 -14.34 5.22 4.58
CA LYS A 139 -15.43 5.42 3.61
C LYS A 139 -16.19 6.72 3.88
N LYS A 140 -16.48 7.04 5.15
CA LYS A 140 -17.16 8.29 5.53
C LYS A 140 -16.30 9.51 5.16
N GLU A 141 -15.01 9.47 5.45
CA GLU A 141 -14.06 10.54 5.13
C GLU A 141 -13.98 10.78 3.61
N ILE A 142 -13.79 9.72 2.81
CA ILE A 142 -13.76 9.82 1.34
C ILE A 142 -15.08 10.39 0.79
N VAL A 143 -16.24 9.96 1.31
CA VAL A 143 -17.54 10.49 0.87
C VAL A 143 -17.68 11.98 1.21
N LEU A 144 -17.17 12.41 2.37
CA LEU A 144 -17.18 13.81 2.77
C LEU A 144 -16.28 14.66 1.87
N GLU A 145 -15.06 14.21 1.59
CA GLU A 145 -14.12 14.88 0.69
C GLU A 145 -14.66 14.97 -0.74
N LEU A 146 -15.25 13.88 -1.26
CA LEU A 146 -15.89 13.88 -2.58
C LEU A 146 -17.09 14.83 -2.64
N GLY A 147 -17.84 14.97 -1.54
CA GLY A 147 -18.92 15.94 -1.41
C GLY A 147 -18.41 17.38 -1.52
N GLN A 148 -17.35 17.71 -0.77
CA GLN A 148 -16.72 19.04 -0.81
C GLN A 148 -16.11 19.35 -2.17
N LEU A 149 -15.46 18.36 -2.81
CA LEU A 149 -14.89 18.51 -4.14
C LEU A 149 -15.98 18.79 -5.19
N LYS A 150 -17.11 18.07 -5.11
CA LYS A 150 -18.26 18.29 -5.99
C LYS A 150 -18.85 19.69 -5.81
N GLU A 151 -19.04 20.14 -4.57
CA GLU A 151 -19.55 21.48 -4.28
C GLU A 151 -18.62 22.58 -4.83
N ASN A 152 -17.31 22.42 -4.65
CA ASN A 152 -16.32 23.34 -5.21
C ASN A 152 -16.35 23.36 -6.74
N PHE A 153 -16.47 22.18 -7.37
CA PHE A 153 -16.58 22.07 -8.83
C PHE A 153 -17.85 22.75 -9.36
N ASP A 154 -19.00 22.51 -8.73
CA ASP A 154 -20.28 23.12 -9.12
C ASP A 154 -20.21 24.66 -8.98
N LYS A 155 -19.57 25.15 -7.92
CA LYS A 155 -19.34 26.59 -7.71
C LYS A 155 -18.45 27.20 -8.81
N THR A 156 -17.33 26.55 -9.15
CA THR A 156 -16.46 27.01 -10.23
C THR A 156 -17.18 26.98 -11.58
N LEU A 157 -17.94 25.91 -11.86
CA LEU A 157 -18.73 25.79 -13.09
C LEU A 157 -19.76 26.91 -13.21
N GLN A 158 -20.46 27.23 -12.11
CA GLN A 158 -21.44 28.32 -12.07
C GLN A 158 -20.81 29.70 -12.27
N GLN A 159 -19.64 29.94 -11.65
CA GLN A 159 -18.87 31.18 -11.85
C GLN A 159 -18.41 31.34 -13.30
N SER A 160 -17.89 30.27 -13.91
CA SER A 160 -17.50 30.28 -15.33
C SER A 160 -18.70 30.53 -16.23
N LYS A 161 -19.85 29.89 -15.98
CA LYS A 161 -21.08 30.11 -16.75
C LYS A 161 -21.54 31.57 -16.68
N GLN A 162 -21.56 32.16 -15.48
CA GLN A 162 -21.93 33.57 -15.30
C GLN A 162 -20.97 34.51 -16.04
N LYS A 163 -19.66 34.23 -15.99
CA LYS A 163 -18.65 34.99 -16.72
C LYS A 163 -18.90 34.96 -18.22
N TYR A 164 -19.09 33.77 -18.80
CA TYR A 164 -19.36 33.64 -20.23
C TYR A 164 -20.69 34.27 -20.64
N GLU A 165 -21.74 34.15 -19.85
CA GLU A 165 -23.03 34.83 -20.13
C GLU A 165 -22.88 36.35 -20.14
N SER A 166 -22.05 36.92 -19.26
CA SER A 166 -21.73 38.36 -19.25
C SER A 166 -20.95 38.78 -20.50
N GLU A 167 -19.92 38.03 -20.88
CA GLU A 167 -19.11 38.30 -22.08
C GLU A 167 -19.95 38.21 -23.36
N LEU A 168 -20.84 37.21 -23.45
CA LEU A 168 -21.73 37.01 -24.60
C LEU A 168 -22.77 38.14 -24.70
N LYS A 169 -23.25 38.64 -23.56
CA LYS A 169 -24.12 39.83 -23.51
C LYS A 169 -23.40 41.09 -24.00
N GLU A 170 -22.14 41.28 -23.61
CA GLU A 170 -21.31 42.40 -24.07
C GLU A 170 -21.07 42.32 -25.59
N LEU A 171 -20.71 41.14 -26.11
CA LEU A 171 -20.53 40.91 -27.54
C LEU A 171 -21.80 41.20 -28.34
N ARG A 172 -22.97 40.74 -27.87
CA ARG A 172 -24.26 41.04 -28.51
C ARG A 172 -24.54 42.55 -28.56
N LEU A 173 -24.18 43.27 -27.50
CA LEU A 173 -24.38 44.71 -27.42
C LEU A 173 -23.46 45.44 -28.40
N LYS A 174 -22.17 45.06 -28.47
CA LYS A 174 -21.23 45.56 -29.48
C LYS A 174 -21.71 45.30 -30.90
N LEU A 175 -22.18 44.09 -31.18
CA LEU A 175 -22.68 43.70 -32.51
C LEU A 175 -23.93 44.50 -32.89
N LYS A 176 -24.86 44.71 -31.94
CA LYS A 176 -26.02 45.58 -32.13
C LYS A 176 -25.61 47.02 -32.47
N THR A 177 -24.66 47.61 -31.74
CA THR A 177 -24.14 48.96 -32.03
C THR A 177 -23.52 49.06 -33.42
N ILE A 178 -22.75 48.04 -33.83
CA ILE A 178 -22.18 47.99 -35.20
C ILE A 178 -23.29 47.94 -36.25
N THR A 179 -24.32 47.12 -36.03
CA THR A 179 -25.44 46.95 -36.98
C THR A 179 -26.23 48.26 -37.12
N GLU A 180 -26.56 48.92 -36.00
CA GLU A 180 -27.28 50.21 -35.98
C GLU A 180 -26.46 51.32 -36.66
N ASN A 181 -25.13 51.37 -36.45
CA ASN A 181 -24.26 52.32 -37.13
C ASN A 181 -24.22 52.06 -38.65
N ASN A 182 -24.17 50.81 -39.08
CA ASN A 182 -24.15 50.46 -40.50
C ASN A 182 -25.49 50.81 -41.18
N ASP A 183 -26.62 50.52 -40.55
CA ASP A 183 -27.96 50.88 -41.05
C ASP A 183 -28.10 52.40 -41.21
N THR A 184 -27.60 53.17 -40.24
CA THR A 184 -27.61 54.65 -40.30
C THR A 184 -26.74 55.15 -41.45
N THR A 185 -25.57 54.54 -41.66
CA THR A 185 -24.65 54.90 -42.74
C THR A 185 -25.26 54.60 -44.11
N LEU A 186 -25.87 53.42 -44.27
CA LEU A 186 -26.59 53.00 -45.48
C LEU A 186 -27.77 53.94 -45.77
N LYS A 187 -28.55 54.30 -44.74
CA LYS A 187 -29.66 55.22 -44.88
C LYS A 187 -29.21 56.61 -45.36
N ASN A 188 -28.15 57.16 -44.76
CA ASN A 188 -27.59 58.44 -45.17
C ASN A 188 -27.10 58.41 -46.63
N LEU A 189 -26.51 57.30 -47.07
CA LEU A 189 -26.14 57.08 -48.47
C LEU A 189 -27.38 57.08 -49.39
N PHE A 190 -28.43 56.34 -49.03
CA PHE A 190 -29.67 56.31 -49.80
C PHE A 190 -30.33 57.69 -49.88
N ASP A 191 -30.44 58.41 -48.77
CA ASP A 191 -31.02 59.76 -48.73
C ASP A 191 -30.23 60.73 -49.63
N PHE A 192 -28.89 60.68 -49.56
CA PHE A 192 -28.01 61.47 -50.43
C PHE A 192 -28.23 61.16 -51.92
N TYR A 193 -28.35 59.88 -52.28
CA TYR A 193 -28.56 59.48 -53.67
C TYR A 193 -29.99 59.78 -54.15
N GLU A 194 -30.99 59.71 -53.27
CA GLU A 194 -32.36 60.11 -53.61
C GLU A 194 -32.44 61.62 -53.88
N ASP A 195 -31.72 62.44 -53.11
CA ASP A 195 -31.62 63.88 -53.33
C ASP A 195 -30.89 64.22 -54.65
N GLN A 196 -29.82 63.49 -54.98
CA GLN A 196 -29.16 63.57 -56.28
C GLN A 196 -30.13 63.21 -57.42
N LEU A 197 -30.89 62.13 -57.27
CA LEU A 197 -31.90 61.70 -58.25
C LEU A 197 -33.02 62.74 -58.42
N LYS A 198 -33.50 63.35 -57.33
CA LYS A 198 -34.47 64.45 -57.38
C LYS A 198 -33.90 65.69 -58.08
N ALA A 199 -32.64 66.03 -57.84
CA ALA A 199 -31.97 67.13 -58.53
C ALA A 199 -31.86 66.87 -60.05
N VAL A 200 -31.51 65.65 -60.45
CA VAL A 200 -31.47 65.23 -61.86
C VAL A 200 -32.87 65.24 -62.47
N LYS A 201 -33.89 64.75 -61.75
CA LYS A 201 -35.28 64.72 -62.22
C LYS A 201 -35.88 66.12 -62.35
N ASN A 202 -35.48 67.06 -61.49
CA ASN A 202 -35.85 68.48 -61.58
C ASN A 202 -35.08 69.22 -62.69
N SER A 203 -33.94 68.67 -63.15
CA SER A 203 -33.20 69.17 -64.31
C SER A 203 -33.71 68.64 -65.66
N GLU A 204 -34.80 67.86 -65.70
CA GLU A 204 -35.40 67.34 -66.94
C GLU A 204 -36.52 68.27 -67.47
N TYR A 205 -36.10 69.45 -67.94
CA TYR A 205 -36.66 70.14 -69.11
C TYR A 205 -35.47 70.70 -69.91
N GLU A 206 -34.64 69.81 -70.47
CA GLU A 206 -34.14 69.94 -71.84
C GLU A 206 -33.21 68.78 -72.25
N ASP A 207 -33.49 68.31 -73.46
CA ASP A 207 -32.66 67.56 -74.40
C ASP A 207 -32.34 66.07 -74.17
N LYS A 208 -32.61 65.31 -75.23
CA LYS A 208 -32.76 63.85 -75.28
C LYS A 208 -31.47 63.13 -75.71
N ARG A 209 -30.34 63.84 -75.80
CA ARG A 209 -29.04 63.31 -76.25
C ARG A 209 -27.99 63.07 -75.15
N SER A 210 -28.20 63.57 -73.94
CA SER A 210 -27.32 63.35 -72.78
C SER A 210 -27.62 62.05 -72.01
N ARG A 211 -28.80 61.45 -72.24
CA ARG A 211 -29.31 60.27 -71.50
C ARG A 211 -28.48 59.00 -71.68
N ASP A 212 -27.98 58.72 -72.88
CA ASP A 212 -27.22 57.48 -73.12
C ASP A 212 -25.81 57.54 -72.48
N LYS A 213 -25.22 58.75 -72.40
CA LYS A 213 -23.92 58.94 -71.74
C LYS A 213 -24.06 58.94 -70.22
N ILE A 214 -25.10 59.57 -69.67
CA ILE A 214 -25.38 59.55 -68.23
C ILE A 214 -25.77 58.14 -67.77
N PHE A 215 -26.56 57.40 -68.56
CA PHE A 215 -26.92 56.02 -68.22
C PHE A 215 -25.72 55.06 -68.35
N SER A 216 -24.84 55.26 -69.34
CA SER A 216 -23.55 54.57 -69.45
C SER A 216 -22.64 54.84 -68.25
N ASP A 217 -22.45 56.11 -67.86
CA ASP A 217 -21.65 56.50 -66.70
C ASP A 217 -22.29 56.03 -65.38
N PHE A 218 -23.63 55.99 -65.32
CA PHE A 218 -24.39 55.46 -64.19
C PHE A 218 -24.21 53.94 -64.05
N ILE A 219 -24.33 53.17 -65.14
CA ILE A 219 -24.09 51.71 -65.12
C ILE A 219 -22.60 51.40 -64.87
N GLY A 220 -21.68 52.24 -65.36
CA GLY A 220 -20.24 52.15 -65.05
C GLY A 220 -19.97 52.34 -63.57
N LYS A 221 -20.49 53.41 -62.96
CA LYS A 221 -20.38 53.65 -61.52
C LYS A 221 -21.07 52.59 -60.68
N TYR A 222 -22.26 52.13 -61.08
CA TYR A 222 -22.98 51.09 -60.36
C TYR A 222 -22.24 49.75 -60.40
N ARG A 223 -21.51 49.46 -61.49
CA ARG A 223 -20.66 48.27 -61.59
C ARG A 223 -19.39 48.42 -60.74
N GLU A 224 -18.73 49.57 -60.74
CA GLU A 224 -17.60 49.86 -59.85
C GLU A 224 -17.99 49.82 -58.37
N GLU A 225 -19.15 50.36 -58.00
CA GLU A 225 -19.65 50.41 -56.62
C GLU A 225 -20.14 49.03 -56.16
N LYS A 226 -20.72 48.22 -57.06
CA LYS A 226 -21.07 46.82 -56.77
C LYS A 226 -19.83 45.94 -56.65
N ASP A 227 -18.83 46.11 -57.51
CA ASP A 227 -17.56 45.39 -57.42
C ASP A 227 -16.81 45.82 -56.15
N PHE A 228 -16.90 47.09 -55.73
CA PHE A 228 -16.40 47.58 -54.45
C PHE A 228 -17.12 46.92 -53.26
N VAL A 229 -18.46 46.84 -53.25
CA VAL A 229 -19.22 46.18 -52.17
C VAL A 229 -18.95 44.67 -52.11
N ILE A 230 -18.76 44.00 -53.25
CA ILE A 230 -18.38 42.58 -53.29
C ILE A 230 -16.95 42.39 -52.75
N ASP A 231 -16.02 43.28 -53.09
CA ASP A 231 -14.65 43.24 -52.59
C ASP A 231 -14.58 43.57 -51.08
N GLU A 232 -15.44 44.48 -50.60
CA GLU A 232 -15.57 44.83 -49.18
C GLU A 232 -16.19 43.68 -48.37
N THR A 233 -17.24 43.03 -48.88
CA THR A 233 -17.83 41.84 -48.23
C THR A 233 -16.92 40.61 -48.29
N LEU A 234 -16.10 40.44 -49.33
CA LEU A 234 -15.06 39.41 -49.38
C LEU A 234 -13.96 39.68 -48.35
N LYS A 235 -13.49 40.92 -48.22
CA LYS A 235 -12.54 41.33 -47.17
C LYS A 235 -13.10 41.11 -45.77
N GLU A 236 -14.36 41.42 -45.56
CA GLU A 236 -15.02 41.22 -44.26
C GLU A 236 -15.19 39.73 -43.93
N LYS A 237 -15.52 38.90 -44.94
CA LYS A 237 -15.59 37.44 -44.78
C LYS A 237 -14.21 36.82 -44.52
N GLU A 238 -13.15 37.27 -45.20
CA GLU A 238 -11.77 36.87 -44.91
C GLU A 238 -11.33 37.30 -43.51
N LYS A 239 -11.72 38.49 -43.07
CA LYS A 239 -11.49 38.98 -41.71
C LYS A 239 -12.18 38.08 -40.68
N ILE A 240 -13.44 37.73 -40.86
CA ILE A 240 -14.17 36.80 -39.97
C ILE A 240 -13.51 35.41 -39.97
N ILE A 241 -13.11 34.88 -41.12
CA ILE A 241 -12.40 33.60 -41.20
C ILE A 241 -11.06 33.67 -40.46
N SER A 242 -10.35 34.79 -40.55
CA SER A 242 -9.09 35.00 -39.84
C SER A 242 -9.29 35.10 -38.32
N GLU A 243 -10.34 35.78 -37.86
CA GLU A 243 -10.71 35.89 -36.44
C GLU A 243 -11.10 34.53 -35.85
N ILE A 244 -11.90 33.72 -36.58
CA ILE A 244 -12.25 32.35 -36.18
C ILE A 244 -11.02 31.44 -36.14
N LYS A 245 -10.05 31.63 -37.06
CA LYS A 245 -8.79 30.88 -37.05
C LYS A 245 -7.96 31.21 -35.81
N VAL A 246 -7.82 32.50 -35.50
CA VAL A 246 -7.11 32.99 -34.31
C VAL A 246 -7.77 32.47 -33.02
N GLU A 247 -9.10 32.46 -32.94
CA GLU A 247 -9.83 31.94 -31.79
C GLU A 247 -9.66 30.42 -31.65
N LYS A 248 -9.74 29.66 -32.76
CA LYS A 248 -9.48 28.21 -32.77
C LYS A 248 -8.05 27.89 -32.35
N ASP A 249 -7.07 28.62 -32.86
CA ASP A 249 -5.66 28.45 -32.51
C ASP A 249 -5.43 28.79 -31.02
N GLY A 250 -6.12 29.81 -30.48
CA GLY A 250 -6.11 30.11 -29.04
C GLY A 250 -6.72 29.00 -28.17
N ILE A 251 -7.80 28.35 -28.63
CA ILE A 251 -8.39 27.18 -27.95
C ILE A 251 -7.43 25.99 -27.98
N VAL A 252 -6.80 25.70 -29.11
CA VAL A 252 -5.79 24.64 -29.24
C VAL A 252 -4.60 24.91 -28.32
N GLN A 253 -4.10 26.14 -28.30
CA GLN A 253 -2.99 26.54 -27.44
C GLN A 253 -3.33 26.40 -25.94
N SER A 254 -4.52 26.83 -25.52
CA SER A 254 -4.97 26.64 -24.13
C SER A 254 -5.12 25.16 -23.76
N PHE A 255 -5.59 24.31 -24.69
CA PHE A 255 -5.67 22.88 -24.46
C PHE A 255 -4.29 22.23 -24.33
N GLU A 256 -3.32 22.63 -25.16
CA GLU A 256 -1.92 22.20 -25.06
C GLU A 256 -1.30 22.61 -23.72
N GLU A 257 -1.53 23.84 -23.26
CA GLU A 257 -1.08 24.30 -21.94
C GLU A 257 -1.67 23.47 -20.79
N TYR A 258 -2.99 23.19 -20.84
CA TYR A 258 -3.65 22.33 -19.85
C TYR A 258 -3.12 20.90 -19.88
N PHE A 259 -2.93 20.33 -21.07
CA PHE A 259 -2.41 18.97 -21.23
C PHE A 259 -0.97 18.87 -20.69
N HIS A 260 -0.14 19.87 -21.00
CA HIS A 260 1.22 19.95 -20.49
C HIS A 260 1.25 20.06 -18.96
N LYS A 261 0.33 20.83 -18.36
CA LYS A 261 0.17 20.95 -16.91
C LYS A 261 -0.22 19.61 -16.25
N ILE A 262 -1.20 18.91 -16.82
CA ILE A 262 -1.61 17.57 -16.35
C ILE A 262 -0.43 16.59 -16.41
N GLN A 263 0.36 16.64 -17.49
CA GLN A 263 1.51 15.76 -17.65
C GLN A 263 2.61 16.07 -16.63
N THR A 264 2.84 17.34 -16.29
CA THR A 264 3.78 17.73 -15.22
C THR A 264 3.28 17.31 -13.84
N ASP A 265 1.99 17.47 -13.56
CA ASP A 265 1.40 17.07 -12.28
C ASP A 265 1.44 15.55 -12.10
N TRP A 266 1.18 14.78 -13.16
CA TRP A 266 1.30 13.32 -13.15
C TRP A 266 2.73 12.86 -12.85
N LYS A 267 3.74 13.48 -13.49
CA LYS A 267 5.17 13.20 -13.20
C LYS A 267 5.50 13.49 -11.74
N ARG A 268 5.00 14.60 -11.19
CA ARG A 268 5.18 14.98 -9.78
C ARG A 268 4.55 13.96 -8.83
N ILE A 269 3.35 13.48 -9.13
CA ILE A 269 2.66 12.44 -8.32
C ILE A 269 3.47 11.14 -8.31
N GLN A 270 4.00 10.70 -9.45
CA GLN A 270 4.84 9.50 -9.52
C GLN A 270 6.15 9.66 -8.73
N GLN A 271 6.74 10.85 -8.77
CA GLN A 271 7.93 11.17 -7.98
C GLN A 271 7.63 11.09 -6.48
N ILE A 272 6.56 11.74 -6.00
CA ILE A 272 6.11 11.68 -4.59
C ILE A 272 5.84 10.24 -4.16
N LYS A 273 5.22 9.43 -5.03
CA LYS A 273 4.95 8.03 -4.72
C LYS A 273 6.25 7.23 -4.58
N THR A 274 7.24 7.51 -5.41
CA THR A 274 8.56 6.86 -5.37
C THR A 274 9.35 7.29 -4.12
N GLU A 275 9.35 8.58 -3.80
CA GLU A 275 9.96 9.13 -2.58
C GLU A 275 9.40 8.48 -1.32
N ASN A 276 8.07 8.32 -1.24
CA ASN A 276 7.39 7.67 -0.13
C ASN A 276 7.75 6.18 0.04
N VAL A 277 8.10 5.47 -1.04
CA VAL A 277 8.54 4.06 -0.94
C VAL A 277 9.86 3.96 -0.18
N TYR A 278 10.83 4.82 -0.50
CA TYR A 278 12.13 4.81 0.16
C TYR A 278 12.07 5.36 1.59
N LEU A 279 11.25 6.39 1.83
CA LEU A 279 11.00 6.89 3.18
C LEU A 279 10.35 5.82 4.07
N ASN A 280 9.38 5.07 3.55
CA ASN A 280 8.79 3.94 4.27
C ASN A 280 9.79 2.80 4.51
N ALA A 281 10.65 2.51 3.52
CA ALA A 281 11.70 1.51 3.68
C ALA A 281 12.70 1.92 4.78
N TYR A 282 13.09 3.20 4.83
CA TYR A 282 13.89 3.77 5.91
C TYR A 282 13.23 3.56 7.28
N HIS A 283 11.98 4.01 7.46
CA HIS A 283 11.29 3.88 8.75
C HIS A 283 11.16 2.41 9.18
N LYS A 284 10.84 1.51 8.25
CA LYS A 284 10.73 0.07 8.51
C LYS A 284 12.05 -0.55 8.95
N ASN A 285 13.15 -0.23 8.26
CA ASN A 285 14.47 -0.77 8.57
C ASN A 285 15.03 -0.18 9.88
N THR A 286 14.81 1.12 10.13
CA THR A 286 15.15 1.78 11.39
C THR A 286 14.42 1.15 12.58
N ALA A 287 13.12 0.86 12.45
CA ALA A 287 12.36 0.17 13.49
C ALA A 287 12.92 -1.24 13.78
N ARG A 288 13.28 -1.99 12.73
CA ARG A 288 13.90 -3.32 12.88
C ARG A 288 15.30 -3.27 13.50
N SER A 289 16.09 -2.26 13.15
CA SER A 289 17.40 -2.00 13.76
C SER A 289 17.25 -1.75 15.26
N LYS A 290 16.38 -0.80 15.64
CA LYS A 290 16.11 -0.46 17.05
C LYS A 290 15.56 -1.65 17.85
N TYR A 291 14.67 -2.44 17.24
CA TYR A 291 14.17 -3.65 17.88
C TYR A 291 15.28 -4.67 18.17
N SER A 292 16.22 -4.84 17.23
CA SER A 292 17.37 -5.74 17.39
C SER A 292 18.38 -5.22 18.40
N GLU A 293 18.58 -3.89 18.45
CA GLU A 293 19.38 -3.20 19.46
C GLU A 293 18.81 -3.39 20.87
N ASN A 294 17.49 -3.23 21.04
CA ASN A 294 16.82 -3.49 22.31
C ASN A 294 16.99 -4.95 22.77
N LYS A 295 16.94 -5.91 21.84
CA LYS A 295 17.24 -7.32 22.15
C LYS A 295 18.68 -7.54 22.56
N PHE A 296 19.64 -6.92 21.87
CA PHE A 296 21.05 -6.94 22.25
C PHE A 296 21.24 -6.42 23.69
N ILE A 297 20.63 -5.29 24.03
CA ILE A 297 20.69 -4.71 25.39
C ILE A 297 20.08 -5.68 26.41
N ALA A 298 18.89 -6.22 26.12
CA ALA A 298 18.21 -7.15 27.02
C ALA A 298 19.01 -8.44 27.26
N VAL A 299 19.58 -9.03 26.21
CA VAL A 299 20.43 -10.24 26.30
C VAL A 299 21.69 -9.95 27.09
N THR A 300 22.31 -8.78 26.89
CA THR A 300 23.50 -8.36 27.65
C THR A 300 23.18 -8.17 29.12
N ALA A 301 22.07 -7.50 29.45
CA ALA A 301 21.62 -7.31 30.82
C ALA A 301 21.29 -8.65 31.50
N LEU A 302 20.62 -9.56 30.80
CA LEU A 302 20.32 -10.90 31.29
C LEU A 302 21.60 -11.72 31.54
N SER A 303 22.58 -11.64 30.63
CA SER A 303 23.88 -12.31 30.80
C SER A 303 24.61 -11.80 32.05
N LEU A 304 24.60 -10.49 32.29
CA LEU A 304 25.21 -9.90 33.48
C LEU A 304 24.47 -10.33 34.74
N PHE A 305 23.14 -10.29 34.72
CA PHE A 305 22.30 -10.73 35.83
C PHE A 305 22.55 -12.19 36.21
N LEU A 306 22.58 -13.11 35.25
CA LEU A 306 22.89 -14.53 35.48
C LEU A 306 24.32 -14.70 36.00
N SER A 307 25.29 -13.95 35.45
CA SER A 307 26.66 -13.98 35.94
C SER A 307 26.76 -13.56 37.42
N VAL A 308 26.01 -12.55 37.86
CA VAL A 308 25.93 -12.15 39.28
C VAL A 308 25.25 -13.22 40.12
N LEU A 309 24.15 -13.80 39.63
CA LEU A 309 23.42 -14.86 40.34
C LEU A 309 24.32 -16.08 40.59
N THR A 310 25.16 -16.47 39.63
CA THR A 310 26.13 -17.57 39.82
C THR A 310 27.19 -17.26 40.88
N ILE A 311 27.60 -16.00 41.02
CA ILE A 311 28.54 -15.58 42.09
C ILE A 311 27.87 -15.70 43.45
N ILE A 312 26.62 -15.24 43.57
CA ILE A 312 25.84 -15.34 44.81
C ILE A 312 25.66 -16.82 45.19
N ALA A 313 25.23 -17.67 44.25
CA ALA A 313 25.05 -19.10 44.49
C ALA A 313 26.34 -19.79 44.97
N PHE A 314 27.49 -19.40 44.42
CA PHE A 314 28.79 -19.89 44.86
C PHE A 314 29.15 -19.44 46.28
N ILE A 315 28.91 -18.17 46.64
CA ILE A 315 29.16 -17.64 47.99
C ILE A 315 28.32 -18.39 49.04
N PHE A 316 27.06 -18.68 48.74
CA PHE A 316 26.17 -19.44 49.62
C PHE A 316 26.43 -20.95 49.62
N LYS A 317 27.49 -21.42 48.94
CA LYS A 317 27.86 -22.85 48.80
C LYS A 317 26.73 -23.73 48.24
N ALA A 318 25.84 -23.14 47.44
CA ALA A 318 24.78 -23.89 46.76
C ALA A 318 25.32 -24.69 45.56
N ILE A 319 26.51 -24.33 45.06
CA ILE A 319 27.18 -24.96 43.93
C ILE A 319 28.68 -25.14 44.21
N ASP A 320 29.27 -26.19 43.65
CA ASP A 320 30.70 -26.47 43.79
C ASP A 320 31.56 -25.62 42.84
N PHE A 321 32.85 -25.48 43.15
CA PHE A 321 33.79 -24.71 42.33
C PHE A 321 33.84 -25.18 40.86
N SER A 322 33.81 -26.50 40.63
CA SER A 322 33.79 -27.07 39.29
C SER A 322 32.52 -26.67 38.51
N GLN A 323 31.36 -26.72 39.18
CA GLN A 323 30.08 -26.32 38.60
C GLN A 323 30.05 -24.82 38.29
N PHE A 324 30.57 -23.99 39.19
CA PHE A 324 30.68 -22.54 38.98
C PHE A 324 31.48 -22.19 37.72
N ILE A 325 32.66 -22.81 37.54
CA ILE A 325 33.48 -22.61 36.34
C ILE A 325 32.72 -23.05 35.08
N SER A 326 32.12 -24.25 35.11
CA SER A 326 31.37 -24.79 33.97
C SER A 326 30.21 -23.88 33.53
N ILE A 327 29.40 -23.41 34.49
CA ILE A 327 28.28 -22.51 34.21
C ILE A 327 28.78 -21.18 33.63
N LYS A 328 29.89 -20.61 34.14
CA LYS A 328 30.44 -19.36 33.58
C LYS A 328 30.89 -19.52 32.13
N ILE A 329 31.59 -20.62 31.81
CA ILE A 329 31.99 -20.90 30.43
C ILE A 329 30.76 -21.00 29.53
N MET A 330 29.73 -21.72 29.98
CA MET A 330 28.47 -21.86 29.22
C MET A 330 27.79 -20.50 29.00
N ILE A 331 27.70 -19.65 30.03
CA ILE A 331 27.13 -18.30 29.90
C ILE A 331 27.92 -17.50 28.87
N VAL A 332 29.25 -17.46 28.96
CA VAL A 332 30.10 -16.69 28.04
C VAL A 332 29.93 -17.15 26.59
N VAL A 333 29.95 -18.46 26.34
CA VAL A 333 29.80 -19.01 24.99
C VAL A 333 28.40 -18.73 24.43
N PHE A 334 27.37 -19.09 25.19
CA PHE A 334 25.98 -18.98 24.74
C PHE A 334 25.56 -17.52 24.52
N PHE A 335 25.78 -16.67 25.52
CA PHE A 335 25.44 -15.25 25.41
C PHE A 335 26.36 -14.51 24.44
N GLY A 336 27.63 -14.90 24.32
CA GLY A 336 28.55 -14.34 23.32
C GLY A 336 28.03 -14.52 21.90
N ILE A 337 27.54 -15.72 21.55
CA ILE A 337 26.94 -16.00 20.24
C ILE A 337 25.66 -15.17 20.03
N LEU A 338 24.77 -15.11 21.02
CA LEU A 338 23.53 -14.32 20.93
C LEU A 338 23.81 -12.82 20.78
N ILE A 339 24.75 -12.29 21.55
CA ILE A 339 25.18 -10.89 21.47
C ILE A 339 25.72 -10.58 20.08
N ALA A 340 26.64 -11.40 19.57
CA ALA A 340 27.20 -11.23 18.23
C ALA A 340 26.11 -11.30 17.14
N TYR A 341 25.17 -12.22 17.28
CA TYR A 341 24.04 -12.38 16.36
C TYR A 341 23.15 -11.12 16.31
N TYR A 342 22.69 -10.61 17.46
CA TYR A 342 21.84 -9.42 17.48
C TYR A 342 22.58 -8.16 17.04
N LEU A 343 23.88 -8.07 17.31
CA LEU A 343 24.72 -6.96 16.83
C LEU A 343 24.88 -7.00 15.30
N LYS A 344 25.08 -8.19 14.71
CA LYS A 344 25.10 -8.37 13.24
C LYS A 344 23.77 -7.96 12.61
N ILE A 345 22.65 -8.35 13.20
CA ILE A 345 21.32 -7.99 12.68
C ILE A 345 21.04 -6.49 12.80
N SER A 346 21.34 -5.90 13.95
CA SER A 346 21.16 -4.45 14.16
C SER A 346 21.97 -3.66 13.14
N THR A 347 23.26 -3.98 12.97
CA THR A 347 24.13 -3.31 12.00
C THR A 347 23.67 -3.49 10.55
N HIS A 348 23.16 -4.67 10.19
CA HIS A 348 22.59 -4.93 8.87
C HIS A 348 21.37 -4.04 8.59
N TYR A 349 20.39 -4.00 9.49
CA TYR A 349 19.19 -3.17 9.31
C TYR A 349 19.48 -1.68 9.39
N ARG A 350 20.48 -1.26 10.18
CA ARG A 350 20.95 0.12 10.17
C ARG A 350 21.51 0.52 8.81
N ARG A 351 22.38 -0.31 8.22
CA ARG A 351 22.91 -0.07 6.86
C ARG A 351 21.81 0.00 5.81
N LEU A 352 20.79 -0.86 5.88
CA LEU A 352 19.65 -0.81 4.97
C LEU A 352 18.80 0.45 5.15
N ALA A 353 18.68 0.95 6.39
CA ALA A 353 18.02 2.22 6.65
C ALA A 353 18.83 3.39 6.05
N ASP A 354 20.14 3.44 6.34
CA ASP A 354 21.04 4.48 5.83
C ASP A 354 21.05 4.51 4.29
N GLN A 355 21.05 3.34 3.63
CA GLN A 355 20.95 3.22 2.18
C GLN A 355 19.61 3.74 1.64
N ALA A 356 18.50 3.43 2.31
CA ALA A 356 17.17 3.90 1.91
C ALA A 356 17.04 5.42 2.09
N GLU A 357 17.59 5.97 3.19
CA GLU A 357 17.63 7.41 3.44
C GLU A 357 18.49 8.14 2.40
N GLN A 358 19.69 7.62 2.11
CA GLN A 358 20.53 8.15 1.05
C GLN A 358 19.81 8.15 -0.30
N THR A 359 19.17 7.03 -0.66
CA THR A 359 18.43 6.94 -1.93
C THR A 359 17.25 7.92 -1.96
N HIS A 360 16.56 8.10 -0.84
CA HIS A 360 15.48 9.09 -0.72
C HIS A 360 15.99 10.53 -0.93
N LEU A 361 17.09 10.90 -0.29
CA LEU A 361 17.71 12.22 -0.44
C LEU A 361 18.26 12.44 -1.86
N GLU A 362 18.87 11.41 -2.46
CA GLU A 362 19.33 11.44 -3.84
C GLU A 362 18.16 11.69 -4.81
N LEU A 363 17.05 11.00 -4.63
CA LEU A 363 15.85 11.19 -5.46
C LEU A 363 15.23 12.58 -5.28
N LEU A 364 15.29 13.16 -4.08
CA LEU A 364 14.83 14.54 -3.82
C LEU A 364 15.74 15.58 -4.50
N ALA A 365 17.06 15.38 -4.45
CA ALA A 365 18.04 16.31 -5.03
C ALA A 365 18.18 16.17 -6.56
N PHE A 366 17.83 15.01 -7.11
CA PHE A 366 18.07 14.67 -8.51
C PHE A 366 17.43 15.63 -9.53
N PRO A 367 16.16 16.05 -9.39
CA PRO A 367 15.52 16.94 -10.38
C PRO A 367 16.24 18.28 -10.52
N GLN A 368 16.71 18.84 -9.39
CA GLN A 368 17.43 20.11 -9.38
C GLN A 368 18.81 19.95 -10.03
N TYR A 369 19.56 18.92 -9.63
CA TYR A 369 20.87 18.62 -10.22
C TYR A 369 20.78 18.35 -11.73
N ALA A 370 19.78 17.57 -12.15
CA ALA A 370 19.57 17.23 -13.56
C ALA A 370 19.13 18.41 -14.43
N ALA A 371 18.53 19.46 -13.85
CA ALA A 371 18.16 20.68 -14.56
C ALA A 371 19.38 21.58 -14.86
N GLU A 372 20.42 21.52 -14.03
CA GLU A 372 21.63 22.35 -14.17
C GLU A 372 22.64 21.82 -15.20
N LEU A 373 22.53 20.55 -15.62
CA LEU A 373 23.52 19.87 -16.46
C LEU A 373 23.26 19.91 -17.97
N GLY A 374 22.12 20.47 -18.42
CA GLY A 374 21.66 20.42 -19.81
C GLY A 374 21.04 19.07 -20.20
N GLU A 375 20.23 19.05 -21.28
CA GLU A 375 19.42 17.88 -21.66
C GLU A 375 20.24 16.61 -21.96
N GLU A 376 21.38 16.76 -22.63
CA GLU A 376 22.21 15.62 -23.07
C GLU A 376 22.82 14.86 -21.88
N LYS A 377 23.47 15.58 -20.95
CA LYS A 377 24.04 14.99 -19.73
C LYS A 377 22.97 14.50 -18.75
N SER A 378 21.83 15.18 -18.69
CA SER A 378 20.68 14.75 -17.90
C SER A 378 20.15 13.38 -18.36
N ARG A 379 20.14 13.14 -19.68
CA ARG A 379 19.73 11.84 -20.25
C ARG A 379 20.73 10.73 -19.94
N GLU A 380 22.02 11.01 -20.07
CA GLU A 380 23.09 10.05 -19.74
C GLU A 380 23.06 9.63 -18.27
N ILE A 381 22.89 10.58 -17.35
CA ILE A 381 22.80 10.28 -15.92
C ILE A 381 21.54 9.46 -15.60
N LYS A 382 20.41 9.74 -16.26
CA LYS A 382 19.18 8.94 -16.10
C LYS A 382 19.37 7.48 -16.55
N GLU A 383 20.07 7.24 -17.65
CA GLU A 383 20.42 5.88 -18.09
C GLU A 383 21.32 5.16 -17.08
N GLN A 384 22.35 5.83 -16.58
CA GLN A 384 23.24 5.25 -15.57
C GLN A 384 22.51 4.93 -14.26
N LEU A 385 21.62 5.81 -13.81
CA LEU A 385 20.79 5.60 -12.63
C LEU A 385 19.79 4.45 -12.84
N ALA A 386 19.18 4.38 -14.03
CA ALA A 386 18.26 3.31 -14.36
C ALA A 386 18.93 1.93 -14.22
N LEU A 387 20.16 1.78 -14.73
CA LEU A 387 20.95 0.55 -14.60
C LEU A 387 21.36 0.25 -13.15
N LYS A 388 21.57 1.27 -12.32
CA LYS A 388 22.01 1.09 -10.92
C LYS A 388 20.86 0.70 -9.98
N TYR A 389 19.67 1.23 -10.24
CA TYR A 389 18.51 1.12 -9.35
C TYR A 389 17.43 0.13 -9.83
N PHE A 390 17.36 -0.19 -11.13
CA PHE A 390 16.39 -1.14 -11.68
C PHE A 390 17.10 -2.39 -12.20
N GLY A 391 16.59 -3.58 -11.82
CA GLY A 391 17.08 -4.86 -12.32
C GLY A 391 18.21 -5.53 -11.53
N LYS A 392 18.59 -5.00 -10.35
CA LYS A 392 19.49 -5.74 -9.45
C LYS A 392 18.81 -6.98 -8.87
N GLU A 393 19.47 -8.12 -9.00
CA GLU A 393 19.13 -9.32 -8.24
C GLU A 393 19.24 -8.99 -6.75
N ILE A 394 18.24 -9.39 -5.97
CA ILE A 394 18.23 -9.23 -4.51
C ILE A 394 19.46 -9.97 -4.01
N ASP A 395 20.41 -9.24 -3.42
CA ASP A 395 21.68 -9.80 -2.96
C ASP A 395 21.40 -10.94 -1.96
N VAL A 396 21.59 -12.18 -2.44
CA VAL A 396 21.27 -13.43 -1.71
C VAL A 396 22.28 -13.66 -0.56
N SER A 397 23.32 -12.83 -0.47
CA SER A 397 24.42 -12.97 0.48
C SER A 397 24.10 -12.60 1.95
N GLY A 398 22.83 -12.33 2.28
CA GLY A 398 22.42 -11.79 3.58
C GLY A 398 21.61 -12.70 4.52
N TYR A 399 21.33 -13.96 4.16
CA TYR A 399 20.58 -14.89 5.02
C TYR A 399 21.49 -15.80 5.85
#